data_AF-A0A8S3ASJ1-F1
#
_entry.id   AF-A0A8S3ASJ1-F1
#
_cell.length_a   1.000
_cell.length_b   1.000
_cell.length_c   1.000
_cell.angle_alpha   90.00
_cell.angle_beta   90.00
_cell.angle_gamma   90.00
#
_symmetry.space_group_name_H-M   'P 1'
#
loop_
_entity.id
_entity.type
_entity.pdbx_description
1 polymer ?
#
loop_
_entity_poly.entity_id
_entity_poly.type
_entity_poly.pdbx_seq_one_letter_code
_entity_poly.pdbx_strand_id
1 'polypeptide(L)' 'KGRLHTNVYRDTTQQPFVLPYFSSHPRLLHRKWYRFMLIRAAQFCYDFQDFQDERRYIEASFLANGYSLNFIEYLWRQLI' A
#
# COMPACT_ATOMS: atom_id res chain seq x y z
N LYS A 1 -13.85 22.30 19.55
CA LYS A 1 -12.92 22.32 18.39
C LYS A 1 -13.12 21.03 17.62
N GLY A 2 -13.69 21.07 16.40
CA GLY A 2 -13.74 19.90 15.52
C GLY A 2 -12.40 19.76 14.79
N ARG A 3 -11.79 18.59 14.82
CA ARG A 3 -10.64 18.26 13.97
C ARG A 3 -11.16 17.47 12.78
N LEU A 4 -10.77 17.86 11.56
CA LEU A 4 -11.09 17.13 10.36
C LEU A 4 -10.19 15.89 10.30
N HIS A 5 -10.77 14.71 10.51
CA HIS A 5 -10.08 13.44 10.35
C HIS A 5 -10.23 12.99 8.89
N THR A 6 -9.10 12.78 8.22
CA THR A 6 -9.04 12.33 6.83
C THR A 6 -8.26 11.03 6.75
N ASN A 7 -8.78 10.08 5.96
CA ASN A 7 -8.17 8.79 5.69
C ASN A 7 -8.18 8.51 4.19
N VAL A 8 -7.46 7.48 3.76
CA VAL A 8 -7.49 7.04 2.36
C VAL A 8 -8.86 6.39 2.08
N TYR A 9 -9.63 7.01 1.19
CA TYR A 9 -10.87 6.41 0.72
C TYR A 9 -10.59 5.10 -0.04
N ARG A 10 -11.29 4.04 0.37
CA ARG A 10 -11.22 2.68 -0.19
C ARG A 10 -12.63 2.26 -0.58
N ASP A 11 -12.83 1.97 -1.85
CA ASP A 11 -14.07 1.36 -2.30
C ASP A 11 -14.02 -0.14 -2.00
N THR A 12 -14.94 -0.61 -1.15
CA THR A 12 -15.06 -2.02 -0.74
C THR A 12 -15.45 -2.95 -1.87
N THR A 13 -16.00 -2.42 -2.96
CA THR A 13 -16.36 -3.20 -4.16
C THR A 13 -15.19 -3.35 -5.13
N GLN A 14 -14.15 -2.51 -4.98
CA GLN A 14 -13.00 -2.53 -5.84
C GLN A 14 -12.06 -3.67 -5.42
N GLN A 15 -11.78 -4.56 -6.38
CA GLN A 15 -10.85 -5.66 -6.12
C GLN A 15 -9.47 -5.10 -5.73
N PRO A 16 -8.87 -5.57 -4.62
CA PRO A 16 -7.51 -5.18 -4.24
C PRO A 16 -6.44 -5.74 -5.20
N PHE A 17 -6.85 -6.59 -6.15
CA PHE A 17 -6.00 -7.28 -7.12
C PHE A 17 -5.75 -6.39 -8.34
N VAL A 18 -4.67 -5.63 -8.34
CA VAL A 18 -4.38 -4.71 -9.45
C VAL A 18 -3.38 -5.30 -10.46
N LEU A 19 -2.55 -6.28 -10.10
CA LEU A 19 -1.65 -6.93 -11.06
C LEU A 19 -1.21 -8.34 -10.59
N PRO A 20 -1.59 -9.41 -11.30
CA PRO A 20 -1.03 -10.73 -11.07
C PRO A 20 0.49 -10.73 -11.27
N TYR A 21 1.22 -11.53 -10.48
CA TYR A 21 2.67 -11.72 -10.60
C TYR A 21 3.12 -12.16 -12.02
N PHE A 22 2.20 -12.63 -12.86
CA PHE A 22 2.46 -13.08 -14.23
C PHE A 22 2.65 -11.96 -15.27
N SER A 23 2.57 -10.69 -14.90
CA SER A 23 2.87 -9.60 -15.84
C SER A 23 4.35 -9.61 -16.28
N SER A 24 4.67 -9.05 -17.45
CA SER A 24 6.01 -9.10 -18.06
C SER A 24 7.12 -8.45 -17.19
N HIS A 25 6.76 -7.45 -16.38
CA HIS A 25 7.67 -6.73 -15.47
C HIS A 25 7.04 -6.45 -14.09
N PRO A 26 6.68 -7.50 -13.33
CA PRO A 26 5.85 -7.38 -12.15
C PRO A 26 6.60 -6.64 -11.04
N ARG A 27 7.88 -6.96 -10.83
CA ARG A 27 8.68 -6.34 -9.75
C ARG A 27 8.77 -4.82 -9.84
N LEU A 28 8.97 -4.25 -11.04
CA LEU A 28 9.16 -2.81 -11.22
C LEU A 28 7.84 -2.04 -11.09
N LEU A 29 6.77 -2.55 -11.71
CA LEU A 29 5.43 -1.97 -11.59
C LEU A 29 4.95 -1.98 -10.14
N HIS A 30 5.12 -3.11 -9.46
CA HIS A 30 4.72 -3.25 -8.07
C HIS A 30 5.57 -2.39 -7.13
N ARG A 31 6.88 -2.26 -7.36
CA ARG A 31 7.72 -1.33 -6.59
C ARG A 31 7.21 0.12 -6.71
N LYS A 32 6.89 0.57 -7.92
CA LYS A 32 6.34 1.91 -8.15
C LYS A 32 4.96 2.07 -7.51
N TRP A 33 4.10 1.07 -7.64
CA TRP A 33 2.77 1.06 -7.04
C TRP A 33 2.81 1.10 -5.51
N TYR A 34 3.64 0.25 -4.88
CA TYR A 34 3.83 0.24 -3.42
C TYR A 34 4.27 1.60 -2.90
N ARG A 35 5.27 2.21 -3.57
CA ARG A 35 5.76 3.53 -3.22
C ARG A 35 4.70 4.62 -3.38
N PHE A 36 3.95 4.59 -4.48
CA PHE A 36 2.85 5.51 -4.70
C PHE A 36 1.78 5.40 -3.61
N MET A 37 1.36 4.18 -3.26
CA MET A 37 0.35 3.92 -2.24
C MET A 37 0.81 4.39 -0.85
N LEU A 38 2.07 4.17 -0.48
CA LEU A 38 2.61 4.66 0.80
C LEU A 38 2.73 6.18 0.85
N ILE A 39 3.17 6.84 -0.23
CA ILE A 39 3.21 8.31 -0.29
C ILE A 39 1.79 8.86 -0.16
N ARG A 40 0.83 8.24 -0.84
CA ARG A 40 -0.58 8.61 -0.73
C ARG A 40 -1.08 8.46 0.71
N ALA A 41 -0.81 7.33 1.36
CA ALA A 41 -1.18 7.11 2.76
C ALA A 41 -0.58 8.20 3.66
N ALA A 42 0.71 8.54 3.49
CA ALA A 42 1.36 9.59 4.27
C ALA A 42 0.78 11.00 4.03
N GLN A 43 0.22 11.26 2.84
CA GLN A 43 -0.37 12.56 2.50
C GLN A 43 -1.81 12.72 3.00
N PHE A 44 -2.60 11.64 3.01
CA PHE A 44 -4.04 11.70 3.31
C PHE A 44 -4.38 11.30 4.75
N CYS A 45 -3.60 10.42 5.38
CA CYS A 45 -3.84 10.02 6.76
C CYS A 45 -3.44 11.15 7.71
N TYR A 46 -4.40 11.61 8.51
CA TYR A 46 -4.16 12.66 9.50
C TYR A 46 -3.37 12.14 10.70
N ASP A 47 -3.73 10.96 11.22
CA ASP A 47 -3.07 10.35 12.35
C ASP A 47 -2.07 9.26 11.93
N PHE A 48 -1.03 9.08 12.74
CA PHE A 48 -0.04 8.02 12.51
C PHE A 48 -0.65 6.62 12.59
N GLN A 49 -1.70 6.46 13.41
CA GLN A 49 -2.42 5.20 13.51
C GLN A 49 -3.11 4.84 12.18
N ASP A 50 -3.79 5.79 11.55
CA ASP A 50 -4.44 5.56 10.25
C ASP A 50 -3.42 5.25 9.16
N PHE A 51 -2.26 5.89 9.20
CA PHE A 51 -1.15 5.55 8.30
C PHE A 51 -0.66 4.12 8.52
N GLN A 52 -0.54 3.66 9.77
CA GLN A 52 -0.13 2.28 10.05
C GLN A 52 -1.17 1.27 9.58
N ASP A 53 -2.45 1.54 9.77
CA ASP A 53 -3.52 0.65 9.34
C ASP A 53 -3.61 0.58 7.80
N GLU A 54 -3.44 1.73 7.12
CA GLU A 54 -3.35 1.79 5.67
C GLU A 54 -2.11 1.06 5.13
N ARG A 55 -0.98 1.18 5.82
CA ARG A 55 0.24 0.41 5.50
C ARG A 55 -0.02 -1.09 5.59
N ARG A 56 -0.60 -1.57 6.70
CA ARG A 56 -0.93 -3.01 6.88
C ARG A 56 -1.85 -3.50 5.77
N TYR A 57 -2.82 -2.69 5.37
CA TYR A 57 -3.69 -3.01 4.23
C TYR A 57 -2.91 -3.20 2.93
N ILE A 58 -1.97 -2.28 2.63
CA ILE A 58 -1.13 -2.37 1.43
C ILE A 58 -0.26 -3.64 1.46
N GLU A 59 0.38 -3.92 2.60
CA GLU A 59 1.20 -5.13 2.78
C GLU A 59 0.38 -6.41 2.63
N ALA A 60 -0.81 -6.48 3.24
CA ALA A 60 -1.73 -7.60 3.10
C ALA A 60 -2.17 -7.80 1.64
N SER A 61 -2.42 -6.71 0.91
CA SER A 61 -2.74 -6.76 -0.51
C SER A 61 -1.60 -7.38 -1.33
N PHE A 62 -0.34 -7.08 -1.00
CA PHE A 62 0.83 -7.68 -1.65
C PHE A 62 0.95 -9.18 -1.37
N LEU A 63 0.76 -9.59 -0.11
CA LEU A 63 0.76 -11.01 0.26
C LEU A 63 -0.35 -11.78 -0.47
N ALA A 64 -1.55 -11.21 -0.55
CA ALA A 64 -2.67 -11.79 -1.26
C ALA A 64 -2.41 -11.95 -2.78
N ASN A 65 -1.58 -11.08 -3.36
CA ASN A 65 -1.12 -11.18 -4.75
C ASN A 65 0.06 -12.18 -4.95
N GLY A 66 0.46 -12.91 -3.91
CA GLY A 66 1.48 -13.97 -3.97
C GLY A 66 2.92 -13.50 -3.76
N TYR A 67 3.13 -12.26 -3.32
CA TYR A 67 4.48 -11.77 -3.00
C TYR A 67 4.97 -12.29 -1.65
N SER A 68 6.27 -12.51 -1.52
CA SER A 68 6.87 -12.91 -0.25
C SER A 68 7.01 -11.72 0.71
N LEU A 69 6.93 -11.99 2.00
CA LEU A 69 7.17 -10.99 3.06
C LEU A 69 8.54 -10.32 2.90
N ASN A 70 9.57 -11.10 2.57
CA ASN A 70 10.93 -10.61 2.33
C ASN A 70 10.98 -9.53 1.22
N PHE A 71 10.16 -9.68 0.18
CA PHE A 71 10.08 -8.69 -0.89
C PHE A 71 9.43 -7.39 -0.41
N ILE A 72 8.37 -7.49 0.40
CA ILE A 72 7.69 -6.35 0.99
C ILE A 72 8.64 -5.59 1.94
N GLU A 73 9.36 -6.32 2.80
CA GLU A 73 10.36 -5.72 3.69
C GLU A 73 11.48 -5.03 2.92
N TYR A 74 11.97 -5.66 1.83
CA TYR A 74 12.95 -5.05 0.95
C TYR A 74 12.44 -3.72 0.36
N LEU A 75 11.18 -3.68 -0.10
CA LEU A 75 10.58 -2.45 -0.62
C LEU A 75 10.47 -1.36 0.45
N TRP A 76 10.12 -1.73 1.68
CA TRP A 76 10.06 -0.81 2.81
C TRP A 76 11.43 -0.18 3.13
N ARG A 77 12.47 -1.02 3.20
CA ARG A 77 13.85 -0.56 3.47
C ARG A 77 14.44 0.34 2.37
N GLN A 78 13.90 0.29 1.16
CA GLN A 78 14.32 1.13 0.03
C GLN A 78 13.61 2.49 -0.01
N LEU A 79 12.63 2.70 0.86
CA LEU A 79 11.78 3.89 0.89
C LEU A 79 12.18 4.88 2.00
N ILE A 80 12.75 4.35 3.08
CA ILE A 80 13.48 5.08 4.12
C ILE A 80 14.90 5.35 3.60
#